data_AF-A0A0S8KFI5-F1
#
_entry.id   AF-A0A0S8KFI5-F1
#
_cell.length_a   1.000
_cell.length_b   1.000
_cell.length_c   1.000
_cell.angle_alpha   90.00
_cell.angle_beta   90.00
_cell.angle_gamma   90.00
#
_symmetry.space_group_name_H-M   'P 1'
#
loop_
_entity.id
_entity.type
_entity.pdbx_description
1 polymer ?
#
loop_
_entity_poly.entity_id
_entity_poly.type
_entity_poly.pdbx_seq_one_letter_code
_entity_poly.pdbx_strand_id
1 'polypeptide(L)'
;HHEKEALIIAQAGRSGAVTIATNMAGRGVDILLGGNPEGLARDQLRRQGVDLAQVDEETWVDALVQAREMCAADREQVVGLGGLHVTGTERHEARRIDNQLRGRSFYASLEDDLMRRFGGSTVAGLMDRLGVEEDIPIEHDLITRSIENAQVKVEGYNFDLRKHLLEYDDVVNEQRRLIYDQRRLILTSDSLRDTVLTMVQEELSFAVTAHTAGDPVEWDLAGLQQSIRSILPLPQDYYPQWDGMVAEQIEQWLLERAEELYALKEQQLGPESARQLERLLMLHIVDSHWVRHLTALDELRQGIGLRAFGQRDPLIEYKREAFDMFDELKATIAHDVAHRIYFTTLAREPARRPMRAYRPGVAGQQAAARRASPARSVGRNDPCPCGSGRKYKNCCMRKEAGAGQPVARGEGMAATSKGQAKRRRRRKKRK
;
A
#
# COMPACT_ATOMS: atom_id res chain seq x y z
N HIS A 1 -15.48 -11.01 -17.07
CA HIS A 1 -15.19 -11.36 -18.47
C HIS A 1 -15.82 -10.30 -19.37
N HIS A 2 -15.39 -9.04 -19.23
CA HIS A 2 -16.19 -7.89 -19.70
C HIS A 2 -16.38 -7.85 -21.21
N GLU A 3 -15.37 -8.23 -21.99
CA GLU A 3 -15.50 -8.32 -23.44
C GLU A 3 -16.52 -9.37 -23.89
N LYS A 4 -16.55 -10.55 -23.24
CA LYS A 4 -17.53 -11.60 -23.53
C LYS A 4 -18.94 -11.19 -23.12
N GLU A 5 -19.09 -10.56 -21.95
CA GLU A 5 -20.35 -9.99 -21.47
C GLU A 5 -20.89 -8.93 -22.45
N ALA A 6 -20.01 -8.05 -22.94
CA ALA A 6 -20.36 -7.01 -23.90
C ALA A 6 -20.87 -7.61 -25.23
N LEU A 7 -20.22 -8.66 -25.74
CA LEU A 7 -20.65 -9.34 -26.96
C LEU A 7 -22.05 -9.97 -26.81
N ILE A 8 -22.36 -10.54 -25.66
CA ILE A 8 -23.68 -11.11 -25.36
C ILE A 8 -24.73 -9.98 -25.29
N ILE A 9 -24.43 -8.93 -24.54
CA ILE A 9 -25.36 -7.81 -24.29
C ILE A 9 -25.65 -7.02 -25.56
N ALA A 10 -24.66 -6.85 -26.45
CA ALA A 10 -24.85 -6.20 -27.75
C ALA A 10 -25.85 -6.93 -28.67
N GLN A 11 -26.11 -8.22 -28.41
CA GLN A 11 -27.07 -9.04 -29.16
C GLN A 11 -28.40 -9.25 -28.40
N ALA A 12 -28.55 -8.69 -27.20
CA ALA A 12 -29.72 -8.92 -26.34
C ALA A 12 -31.03 -8.33 -26.88
N GLY A 13 -30.96 -7.38 -27.83
CA GLY A 13 -32.13 -6.73 -28.43
C GLY A 13 -32.74 -7.46 -29.62
N ARG A 14 -32.31 -8.69 -29.91
CA ARG A 14 -32.85 -9.52 -31.00
C ARG A 14 -34.18 -10.17 -30.62
N SER A 15 -35.01 -10.50 -31.62
CA SER A 15 -36.26 -11.21 -31.35
C SER A 15 -36.01 -12.58 -30.69
N GLY A 16 -36.82 -12.90 -29.67
CA GLY A 16 -36.72 -14.15 -28.91
C GLY A 16 -35.50 -14.26 -27.97
N ALA A 17 -34.63 -13.24 -27.91
CA ALA A 17 -33.48 -13.26 -27.01
C ALA A 17 -33.90 -13.01 -25.55
N VAL A 18 -33.41 -13.85 -24.64
CA VAL A 18 -33.55 -13.67 -23.19
C VAL A 18 -32.15 -13.60 -22.58
N THR A 19 -31.85 -12.49 -21.91
CA THR A 19 -30.53 -12.26 -21.30
C THR A 19 -30.70 -11.99 -19.81
N ILE A 20 -30.03 -12.78 -18.98
CA ILE A 20 -29.98 -12.58 -17.53
C ILE A 20 -28.69 -11.83 -17.20
N ALA A 21 -28.83 -10.59 -16.72
CA ALA A 21 -27.71 -9.77 -16.27
C ALA A 21 -27.71 -9.71 -14.74
N THR A 22 -26.67 -10.26 -14.10
CA THR A 22 -26.47 -10.10 -12.66
C THR A 22 -25.93 -8.71 -12.35
N ASN A 23 -26.49 -8.02 -11.34
CA ASN A 23 -26.15 -6.63 -11.01
C ASN A 23 -26.29 -5.69 -12.23
N MET A 24 -25.17 -5.13 -12.69
CA MET A 24 -25.07 -4.24 -13.86
C MET A 24 -24.10 -4.82 -14.91
N ALA A 25 -24.15 -6.13 -15.16
CA ALA A 25 -23.36 -6.75 -16.22
C ALA A 25 -23.68 -6.12 -17.59
N GLY A 26 -22.64 -5.92 -18.42
CA GLY A 26 -22.80 -5.23 -19.71
C GLY A 26 -22.96 -3.70 -19.62
N ARG A 27 -22.66 -3.09 -18.46
CA ARG A 27 -22.68 -1.63 -18.32
C ARG A 27 -21.80 -0.96 -19.36
N GLY A 28 -22.35 0.04 -20.06
CA GLY A 28 -21.65 0.78 -21.11
C GLY A 28 -21.80 0.19 -22.51
N VAL A 29 -22.60 -0.87 -22.67
CA VAL A 29 -22.92 -1.46 -23.97
C VAL A 29 -24.38 -1.15 -24.31
N ASP A 30 -24.59 -0.55 -25.48
CA ASP A 30 -25.93 -0.24 -25.96
C ASP A 30 -26.63 -1.50 -26.46
N ILE A 31 -27.87 -1.71 -25.99
CA ILE A 31 -28.74 -2.79 -26.48
C ILE A 31 -29.53 -2.25 -27.66
N LEU A 32 -29.06 -2.56 -28.87
CA LEU A 32 -29.74 -2.18 -30.10
C LEU A 32 -30.87 -3.16 -30.41
N LEU A 33 -32.07 -2.64 -30.69
CA LEU A 33 -33.20 -3.45 -31.17
C LEU A 33 -32.84 -4.05 -32.54
N GLY A 34 -33.01 -5.38 -32.69
CA GLY A 34 -32.55 -6.15 -33.84
C GLY A 34 -31.10 -6.66 -33.73
N GLY A 35 -30.38 -6.32 -32.65
CA GLY A 35 -28.99 -6.73 -32.41
C GLY A 35 -27.93 -5.81 -33.04
N ASN A 36 -26.66 -6.09 -32.74
CA ASN A 36 -25.52 -5.36 -33.30
C ASN A 36 -24.99 -6.03 -34.59
N PRO A 37 -24.96 -5.33 -35.74
CA PRO A 37 -24.54 -5.92 -37.01
C PRO A 37 -23.10 -6.44 -37.03
N GLU A 38 -22.15 -5.72 -36.43
CA GLU A 38 -20.74 -6.15 -36.41
C GLU A 38 -20.55 -7.43 -35.59
N GLY A 39 -21.25 -7.53 -34.45
CA GLY A 39 -21.25 -8.74 -33.64
C GLY A 39 -21.86 -9.94 -34.38
N LEU A 40 -22.93 -9.71 -35.14
CA LEU A 40 -23.59 -10.75 -35.93
C LEU A 40 -22.70 -11.23 -37.09
N ALA A 41 -22.06 -10.30 -37.82
CA ALA A 41 -21.13 -10.61 -38.89
C ALA A 41 -19.93 -11.43 -38.38
N ARG A 42 -19.34 -11.05 -37.23
CA ARG A 42 -18.26 -11.82 -36.59
C ARG A 42 -18.69 -13.22 -36.20
N ASP A 43 -19.90 -13.39 -35.66
CA ASP A 43 -20.43 -14.70 -35.28
C ASP A 43 -20.69 -15.59 -36.50
N GLN A 44 -21.23 -15.02 -37.59
CA GLN A 44 -21.43 -15.73 -38.86
C GLN A 44 -20.10 -16.22 -39.46
N LEU A 45 -19.10 -15.35 -39.56
CA LEU A 45 -17.78 -15.71 -40.09
C LEU A 45 -17.09 -16.77 -39.22
N ARG A 46 -17.21 -16.68 -37.88
CA ARG A 46 -16.72 -17.73 -36.96
C ARG A 46 -17.41 -19.07 -37.20
N ARG A 47 -18.73 -19.09 -37.41
CA ARG A 47 -19.48 -20.32 -37.71
C ARG A 47 -19.10 -20.94 -39.04
N GLN A 48 -18.69 -20.13 -40.00
CA GLN A 48 -18.14 -20.57 -41.29
C GLN A 48 -16.69 -21.07 -41.17
N GLY A 49 -16.10 -21.01 -39.97
CA GLY A 49 -14.73 -21.47 -39.72
C GLY A 49 -13.65 -20.48 -40.18
N VAL A 50 -14.02 -19.23 -40.47
CA VAL A 50 -13.09 -18.20 -40.94
C VAL A 50 -12.37 -17.57 -39.74
N ASP A 51 -11.04 -17.48 -39.82
CA ASP A 51 -10.23 -16.79 -38.81
C ASP A 51 -10.33 -15.27 -38.99
N LEU A 52 -10.96 -14.60 -38.03
CA LEU A 52 -11.19 -13.14 -38.03
C LEU A 52 -9.89 -12.32 -38.14
N ALA A 53 -8.72 -12.88 -37.81
CA ALA A 53 -7.44 -12.20 -37.95
C ALA A 53 -6.92 -12.18 -39.41
N GLN A 54 -7.48 -13.03 -40.27
CA GLN A 54 -7.04 -13.25 -41.66
C GLN A 54 -8.15 -13.01 -42.69
N VAL A 55 -9.32 -12.51 -42.26
CA VAL A 55 -10.44 -12.16 -43.15
C VAL A 55 -10.02 -11.01 -44.07
N ASP A 56 -10.24 -11.19 -45.37
CA ASP A 56 -10.10 -10.14 -46.38
C ASP A 56 -11.21 -9.07 -46.26
N GLU A 57 -10.91 -7.86 -46.69
CA GLU A 57 -11.82 -6.72 -46.54
C GLU A 57 -13.15 -6.92 -47.28
N GLU A 58 -13.14 -7.60 -48.41
CA GLU A 58 -14.33 -7.88 -49.23
C GLU A 58 -15.29 -8.82 -48.50
N THR A 59 -14.79 -9.95 -47.99
CA THR A 59 -15.58 -10.91 -47.21
C THR A 59 -16.13 -10.31 -45.92
N TRP A 60 -15.37 -9.43 -45.25
CA TRP A 60 -15.86 -8.70 -44.07
C TRP A 60 -16.99 -7.73 -44.41
N VAL A 61 -16.86 -6.96 -45.50
CA VAL A 61 -17.87 -6.00 -45.94
C VAL A 61 -19.16 -6.71 -46.32
N ASP A 62 -19.08 -7.82 -47.05
CA ASP A 62 -20.25 -8.60 -47.45
C ASP A 62 -21.00 -9.18 -46.23
N ALA A 63 -20.27 -9.75 -45.27
CA ALA A 63 -20.86 -10.25 -44.03
C ALA A 63 -21.54 -9.13 -43.22
N LEU A 64 -20.93 -7.94 -43.19
CA LEU A 64 -21.48 -6.79 -42.49
C LEU A 64 -22.76 -6.26 -43.16
N VAL A 65 -22.82 -6.24 -44.49
CA VAL A 65 -24.03 -5.83 -45.24
C VAL A 65 -25.18 -6.80 -44.95
N GLN A 66 -24.94 -8.10 -45.06
CA GLN A 66 -25.95 -9.12 -44.74
C GLN A 66 -26.42 -9.01 -43.29
N ALA A 67 -25.49 -8.84 -42.34
CA ALA A 67 -25.83 -8.67 -40.94
C ALA A 67 -26.67 -7.40 -40.69
N ARG A 68 -26.41 -6.30 -41.40
CA ARG A 68 -27.21 -5.06 -41.30
C ARG A 68 -28.64 -5.27 -41.78
N GLU A 69 -28.83 -5.95 -42.91
CA GLU A 69 -30.17 -6.26 -43.43
C GLU A 69 -30.95 -7.15 -42.46
N MET A 70 -30.31 -8.19 -41.93
CA MET A 70 -30.92 -9.07 -40.92
C MET A 70 -31.30 -8.31 -39.65
N CYS A 71 -30.40 -7.47 -39.11
CA CYS A 71 -30.67 -6.66 -37.93
C CYS A 71 -31.79 -5.63 -38.19
N ALA A 72 -31.87 -5.06 -39.39
CA ALA A 72 -32.93 -4.11 -39.75
C ALA A 72 -34.31 -4.79 -39.81
N ALA A 73 -34.40 -5.96 -40.44
CA ALA A 73 -35.64 -6.74 -40.48
C ALA A 73 -36.08 -7.18 -39.07
N ASP A 74 -35.14 -7.66 -38.25
CA ASP A 74 -35.43 -8.07 -36.88
C ASP A 74 -35.83 -6.88 -35.99
N ARG A 75 -35.25 -5.71 -36.22
CA ARG A 75 -35.64 -4.47 -35.55
C ARG A 75 -37.10 -4.11 -35.80
N GLU A 76 -37.58 -4.20 -37.04
CA GLU A 76 -38.99 -3.91 -37.36
C GLU A 76 -39.93 -4.86 -36.59
N GLN A 77 -39.58 -6.15 -36.52
CA GLN A 77 -40.32 -7.13 -35.74
C GLN A 77 -40.32 -6.78 -34.24
N VAL A 78 -39.16 -6.50 -33.66
CA VAL A 78 -39.02 -6.17 -32.23
C VAL A 78 -39.78 -4.89 -31.87
N VAL A 79 -39.71 -3.86 -32.74
CA VAL A 79 -40.48 -2.61 -32.55
C VAL A 79 -41.99 -2.89 -32.63
N GLY A 80 -42.43 -3.72 -33.58
CA GLY A 80 -43.83 -4.14 -33.69
C GLY A 80 -44.36 -4.90 -32.47
N LEU A 81 -43.48 -5.55 -31.71
CA LEU A 81 -43.80 -6.28 -30.47
C LEU A 81 -43.73 -5.42 -29.19
N GLY A 82 -43.41 -4.12 -29.29
CA GLY A 82 -43.32 -3.21 -28.14
C GLY A 82 -41.89 -2.94 -27.64
N GLY A 83 -40.87 -3.44 -28.34
CA GLY A 83 -39.46 -3.15 -28.06
C GLY A 83 -38.84 -4.02 -26.95
N LEU A 84 -37.75 -3.50 -26.37
CA LEU A 84 -37.03 -4.18 -25.30
C LEU A 84 -37.84 -4.14 -24.00
N HIS A 85 -38.38 -5.27 -23.58
CA HIS A 85 -38.92 -5.42 -22.23
C HIS A 85 -37.78 -5.74 -21.27
N VAL A 86 -37.80 -5.12 -20.09
CA VAL A 86 -36.84 -5.52 -19.08
C VAL A 86 -37.43 -5.56 -17.69
N THR A 87 -37.03 -6.60 -16.98
CA THR A 87 -37.58 -7.02 -15.70
C THR A 87 -36.51 -6.90 -14.63
N GLY A 88 -36.76 -6.08 -13.61
CA GLY A 88 -35.96 -6.10 -12.39
C GLY A 88 -36.47 -7.20 -11.46
N THR A 89 -35.58 -8.08 -11.00
CA THR A 89 -35.92 -9.18 -10.08
C THR A 89 -35.91 -8.75 -8.61
N GLU A 90 -35.22 -7.65 -8.30
CA GLU A 90 -35.14 -7.05 -6.97
C GLU A 90 -34.90 -5.53 -7.12
N ARG A 91 -35.00 -4.80 -6.00
CA ARG A 91 -34.59 -3.40 -5.90
C ARG A 91 -33.12 -3.31 -5.49
N HIS A 92 -32.35 -2.45 -6.16
CA HIS A 92 -30.97 -2.20 -5.75
C HIS A 92 -30.91 -1.31 -4.50
N GLU A 93 -29.73 -1.27 -3.88
CA GLU A 93 -29.41 -0.40 -2.73
C GLU A 93 -29.57 1.11 -3.03
N ALA A 94 -29.65 1.51 -4.29
CA ALA A 94 -29.85 2.89 -4.69
C ALA A 94 -30.77 3.02 -5.91
N ARG A 95 -31.71 3.96 -5.84
CA ARG A 95 -32.67 4.30 -6.88
C ARG A 95 -31.99 4.73 -8.17
N ARG A 96 -30.81 5.37 -8.08
CA ARG A 96 -30.01 5.73 -9.26
C ARG A 96 -29.55 4.52 -10.07
N ILE A 97 -29.39 3.35 -9.44
CA ILE A 97 -28.98 2.10 -10.12
C ILE A 97 -30.20 1.49 -10.79
N ASP A 98 -31.33 1.45 -10.09
CA ASP A 98 -32.62 1.07 -10.70
C ASP A 98 -32.95 1.93 -11.91
N ASN A 99 -32.70 3.25 -11.84
CA ASN A 99 -32.94 4.16 -12.97
C ASN A 99 -31.99 3.95 -14.17
N GLN A 100 -30.85 3.28 -14.00
CA GLN A 100 -30.01 2.87 -15.14
C GLN A 100 -30.69 1.78 -15.97
N LEU A 101 -31.56 1.03 -15.33
CA LEU A 101 -32.43 0.03 -15.94
C LEU A 101 -33.71 0.75 -16.43
N ARG A 102 -33.57 1.68 -17.38
CA ARG A 102 -34.68 2.53 -17.90
C ARG A 102 -35.86 1.72 -18.48
N GLY A 103 -37.09 2.15 -18.22
CA GLY A 103 -38.32 1.72 -18.90
C GLY A 103 -39.00 0.43 -18.40
N ARG A 104 -38.91 0.11 -17.10
CA ARG A 104 -39.06 -1.28 -16.61
C ARG A 104 -40.11 -1.49 -15.53
N SER A 105 -40.63 -2.71 -15.52
CA SER A 105 -41.36 -3.32 -14.41
C SER A 105 -40.36 -3.95 -13.45
N PHE A 106 -40.51 -3.68 -12.15
CA PHE A 106 -39.70 -4.27 -11.09
C PHE A 106 -40.58 -5.18 -10.25
N TYR A 107 -40.09 -6.38 -10.00
CA TYR A 107 -40.61 -7.29 -9.01
C TYR A 107 -39.76 -7.15 -7.74
N ALA A 108 -40.40 -7.28 -6.59
CA ALA A 108 -39.75 -7.27 -5.30
C ALA A 108 -40.47 -8.24 -4.39
N SER A 109 -39.71 -8.99 -3.59
CA SER A 109 -40.23 -9.84 -2.52
C SER A 109 -39.95 -9.21 -1.17
N LEU A 110 -40.80 -9.53 -0.18
CA LEU A 110 -40.55 -9.16 1.21
C LEU A 110 -39.36 -9.93 1.81
N GLU A 111 -38.92 -11.00 1.14
CA GLU A 111 -37.73 -11.79 1.52
C GLU A 111 -36.42 -11.28 0.89
N ASP A 112 -36.48 -10.29 0.00
CA ASP A 112 -35.31 -9.75 -0.68
C ASP A 112 -34.29 -9.15 0.29
N ASP A 113 -33.02 -9.09 -0.14
CA ASP A 113 -31.90 -8.63 0.68
C ASP A 113 -32.10 -7.21 1.23
N LEU A 114 -32.70 -6.32 0.43
CA LEU A 114 -33.07 -4.97 0.84
C LEU A 114 -34.06 -4.99 2.02
N MET A 115 -35.10 -5.83 1.92
CA MET A 115 -36.16 -5.94 2.91
C MET A 115 -35.69 -6.65 4.17
N ARG A 116 -34.86 -7.69 4.03
CA ARG A 116 -34.25 -8.41 5.16
C ARG A 116 -33.33 -7.52 5.99
N ARG A 117 -32.53 -6.67 5.34
CA ARG A 117 -31.56 -5.82 6.03
C ARG A 117 -32.15 -4.50 6.55
N PHE A 118 -33.14 -3.93 5.85
CA PHE A 118 -33.61 -2.56 6.12
C PHE A 118 -35.14 -2.39 6.19
N GLY A 119 -35.92 -3.44 5.89
CA GLY A 119 -37.39 -3.44 5.99
C GLY A 119 -37.93 -3.45 7.42
N GLY A 120 -37.10 -3.82 8.40
CA GLY A 120 -37.42 -3.75 9.84
C GLY A 120 -38.48 -4.76 10.30
N SER A 121 -38.96 -4.60 11.54
CA SER A 121 -39.97 -5.48 12.16
C SER A 121 -41.37 -5.35 11.58
N THR A 122 -41.63 -4.27 10.83
CA THR A 122 -42.94 -3.91 10.29
C THR A 122 -43.37 -4.83 9.15
N VAL A 123 -42.39 -5.33 8.38
CA VAL A 123 -42.64 -6.19 7.20
C VAL A 123 -42.85 -7.64 7.63
N ALA A 124 -42.02 -8.14 8.57
CA ALA A 124 -42.15 -9.48 9.13
C ALA A 124 -43.52 -9.68 9.81
N GLY A 125 -43.97 -8.71 10.62
CA GLY A 125 -45.28 -8.81 11.30
C GLY A 125 -46.49 -8.62 10.38
N LEU A 126 -46.29 -8.17 9.14
CA LEU A 126 -47.34 -8.02 8.14
C LEU A 126 -47.52 -9.32 7.33
N MET A 127 -46.44 -10.04 7.02
CA MET A 127 -46.51 -11.38 6.40
C MET A 127 -47.27 -12.38 7.29
N ASP A 128 -46.96 -12.38 8.59
CA ASP A 128 -47.63 -13.25 9.58
C ASP A 128 -49.14 -12.98 9.72
N ARG A 129 -49.59 -11.76 9.40
CA ARG A 129 -50.99 -11.33 9.59
C ARG A 129 -51.83 -11.36 8.33
N LEU A 130 -51.22 -11.11 7.17
CA LEU A 130 -51.97 -10.98 5.93
C LEU A 130 -52.38 -12.32 5.33
N GLY A 131 -51.75 -13.44 5.71
CA GLY A 131 -52.11 -14.76 5.17
C GLY A 131 -52.24 -14.76 3.65
N VAL A 132 -51.38 -14.00 2.97
CA VAL A 132 -51.44 -13.81 1.53
C VAL A 132 -51.06 -15.13 0.88
N GLU A 133 -51.89 -15.61 -0.05
CA GLU A 133 -51.52 -16.73 -0.90
C GLU A 133 -50.25 -16.38 -1.68
N GLU A 134 -49.28 -17.30 -1.77
CA GLU A 134 -47.93 -17.06 -2.28
C GLU A 134 -47.89 -16.48 -3.71
N ASP A 135 -48.96 -16.69 -4.49
CA ASP A 135 -49.04 -16.34 -5.91
C ASP A 135 -49.82 -15.05 -6.23
N ILE A 136 -50.33 -14.33 -5.22
CA ILE A 136 -51.11 -13.10 -5.44
C ILE A 136 -50.23 -11.85 -5.30
N PRO A 137 -50.14 -11.00 -6.34
CA PRO A 137 -49.44 -9.72 -6.25
C PRO A 137 -50.02 -8.83 -5.14
N ILE A 138 -49.15 -8.34 -4.27
CA ILE A 138 -49.56 -7.47 -3.17
C ILE A 138 -49.55 -6.01 -3.63
N GLU A 139 -50.72 -5.48 -3.96
CA GLU A 139 -50.90 -4.06 -4.30
C GLU A 139 -51.38 -3.28 -3.07
N HIS A 140 -50.43 -2.79 -2.26
CA HIS A 140 -50.76 -2.00 -1.07
C HIS A 140 -49.81 -0.82 -0.88
N ASP A 141 -50.35 0.41 -0.85
CA ASP A 141 -49.57 1.66 -0.76
C ASP A 141 -48.57 1.69 0.41
N LEU A 142 -48.95 1.15 1.57
CA LEU A 142 -48.06 1.07 2.74
C LEU A 142 -46.82 0.20 2.49
N ILE A 143 -46.94 -0.87 1.70
CA ILE A 143 -45.82 -1.76 1.39
C ILE A 143 -44.90 -1.08 0.38
N THR A 144 -45.47 -0.46 -0.67
CA THR A 144 -44.72 0.35 -1.63
C THR A 144 -43.89 1.43 -0.93
N ARG A 145 -44.51 2.20 -0.01
CA ARG A 145 -43.80 3.21 0.80
C ARG A 145 -42.73 2.59 1.71
N SER A 146 -42.95 1.39 2.22
CA SER A 146 -41.97 0.70 3.08
C SER A 146 -40.73 0.29 2.30
N ILE A 147 -40.90 -0.20 1.06
CA ILE A 147 -39.80 -0.52 0.15
C ILE A 147 -39.02 0.75 -0.22
N GLU A 148 -39.71 1.83 -0.58
CA GLU A 148 -39.07 3.12 -0.87
C GLU A 148 -38.28 3.65 0.34
N ASN A 149 -38.87 3.61 1.53
CA ASN A 149 -38.20 4.04 2.76
C ASN A 149 -36.99 3.17 3.11
N ALA A 150 -37.05 1.84 2.86
CA ALA A 150 -35.91 0.96 3.02
C ALA A 150 -34.78 1.37 2.08
N GLN A 151 -35.08 1.63 0.80
CA GLN A 151 -34.10 2.09 -0.18
C GLN A 151 -33.47 3.44 0.21
N VAL A 152 -34.27 4.42 0.63
CA VAL A 152 -33.78 5.73 1.11
C VAL A 152 -32.85 5.56 2.33
N LYS A 153 -33.18 4.66 3.26
CA LYS A 153 -32.31 4.37 4.42
C LYS A 153 -30.97 3.77 3.99
N VAL A 154 -30.96 2.84 3.02
CA VAL A 154 -29.72 2.26 2.49
C VAL A 154 -28.87 3.32 1.79
N GLU A 155 -29.50 4.17 0.98
CA GLU A 155 -28.81 5.28 0.32
C GLU A 155 -28.19 6.23 1.35
N GLY A 156 -28.94 6.60 2.39
CA GLY A 156 -28.46 7.42 3.50
C GLY A 156 -27.28 6.77 4.22
N TYR A 157 -27.40 5.48 4.59
CA TYR A 157 -26.32 4.73 5.22
C TYR A 157 -25.05 4.68 4.36
N ASN A 158 -25.19 4.36 3.07
CA ASN A 158 -24.06 4.33 2.12
C ASN A 158 -23.50 5.73 1.84
N PHE A 159 -24.32 6.79 1.95
CA PHE A 159 -23.86 8.17 1.87
C PHE A 159 -23.03 8.54 3.10
N ASP A 160 -23.53 8.27 4.31
CA ASP A 160 -22.84 8.55 5.57
C ASP A 160 -21.51 7.79 5.66
N LEU A 161 -21.49 6.51 5.25
CA LEU A 161 -20.27 5.72 5.20
C LEU A 161 -19.21 6.36 4.29
N ARG A 162 -19.61 6.81 3.09
CA ARG A 162 -18.71 7.47 2.13
C ARG A 162 -18.27 8.84 2.63
N LYS A 163 -19.19 9.60 3.25
CA LYS A 163 -18.89 10.89 3.86
C LYS A 163 -17.84 10.73 4.96
N HIS A 164 -18.03 9.78 5.87
CA HIS A 164 -17.05 9.50 6.90
C HIS A 164 -15.70 9.09 6.30
N LEU A 165 -15.69 8.17 5.33
CA LEU A 165 -14.44 7.77 4.66
C LEU A 165 -13.71 8.98 4.04
N LEU A 166 -14.45 9.88 3.38
CA LEU A 166 -13.89 11.12 2.83
C LEU A 166 -13.34 12.03 3.92
N GLU A 167 -14.06 12.22 5.04
CA GLU A 167 -13.61 13.08 6.15
C GLU A 167 -12.29 12.61 6.77
N TYR A 168 -12.04 11.30 6.83
CA TYR A 168 -10.74 10.75 7.27
C TYR A 168 -9.66 10.89 6.19
N ASP A 169 -10.00 10.64 4.91
CA ASP A 169 -9.05 10.76 3.80
C ASP A 169 -8.62 12.21 3.56
N ASP A 170 -9.50 13.19 3.74
CA ASP A 170 -9.21 14.62 3.58
C ASP A 170 -8.01 15.05 4.44
N VAL A 171 -7.92 14.53 5.68
CA VAL A 171 -6.77 14.80 6.59
C VAL A 171 -5.48 14.26 5.99
N VAL A 172 -5.49 13.02 5.51
CA VAL A 172 -4.32 12.38 4.91
C VAL A 172 -3.95 13.04 3.59
N ASN A 173 -4.95 13.50 2.83
CA ASN A 173 -4.77 14.14 1.54
C ASN A 173 -4.07 15.51 1.66
N GLU A 174 -4.42 16.31 2.66
CA GLU A 174 -3.70 17.56 2.96
C GLU A 174 -2.24 17.30 3.32
N GLN A 175 -1.97 16.31 4.18
CA GLN A 175 -0.59 15.92 4.52
C GLN A 175 0.19 15.40 3.32
N ARG A 176 -0.47 14.56 2.49
CA ARG A 176 0.11 14.00 1.26
C ARG A 176 0.50 15.12 0.29
N ARG A 177 -0.34 16.14 0.15
CA ARG A 177 -0.04 17.32 -0.69
C ARG A 177 1.26 17.99 -0.24
N LEU A 178 1.41 18.26 1.06
CA LEU A 178 2.63 18.87 1.61
C LEU A 178 3.88 18.02 1.34
N ILE A 179 3.80 16.71 1.58
CA ILE A 179 4.91 15.80 1.31
C ILE A 179 5.22 15.73 -0.20
N TYR A 180 4.21 15.73 -1.06
CA TYR A 180 4.42 15.71 -2.51
C TYR A 180 5.02 17.02 -3.03
N ASP A 181 4.62 18.15 -2.48
CA ASP A 181 5.22 19.45 -2.78
C ASP A 181 6.69 19.48 -2.33
N GLN A 182 7.00 18.94 -1.15
CA GLN A 182 8.38 18.79 -0.67
C GLN A 182 9.21 17.84 -1.55
N ARG A 183 8.67 16.68 -1.94
CA ARG A 183 9.35 15.74 -2.85
C ARG A 183 9.60 16.38 -4.21
N ARG A 184 8.62 17.14 -4.72
CA ARG A 184 8.76 17.87 -5.97
C ARG A 184 9.88 18.91 -5.85
N LEU A 185 9.90 19.69 -4.77
CA LEU A 185 10.98 20.64 -4.49
C LEU A 185 12.34 19.93 -4.48
N ILE A 186 12.47 18.82 -3.76
CA ILE A 186 13.70 18.02 -3.72
C ILE A 186 14.11 17.54 -5.12
N LEU A 187 13.16 17.20 -5.99
CA LEU A 187 13.40 16.73 -7.36
C LEU A 187 13.67 17.84 -8.38
N THR A 188 13.19 19.06 -8.17
CA THR A 188 13.29 20.15 -9.15
C THR A 188 14.28 21.24 -8.78
N SER A 189 14.61 21.42 -7.50
CA SER A 189 15.54 22.47 -7.07
C SER A 189 16.95 22.20 -7.58
N ASP A 190 17.66 23.27 -7.97
CA ASP A 190 19.06 23.18 -8.39
C ASP A 190 19.99 22.87 -7.20
N SER A 191 19.65 23.39 -6.02
CA SER A 191 20.39 23.22 -4.77
C SER A 191 19.43 23.01 -3.60
N LEU A 192 19.79 22.11 -2.70
CA LEU A 192 19.08 21.87 -1.43
C LEU A 192 19.91 22.33 -0.22
N ARG A 193 21.06 22.97 -0.46
CA ARG A 193 21.99 23.40 0.60
C ARG A 193 21.27 24.21 1.68
N ASP A 194 20.54 25.25 1.28
CA ASP A 194 19.90 26.15 2.24
C ASP A 194 18.84 25.41 3.05
N THR A 195 18.02 24.59 2.42
CA THR A 195 17.02 23.75 3.11
C THR A 195 17.67 22.80 4.11
N VAL A 196 18.79 22.17 3.74
CA VAL A 196 19.52 21.26 4.62
C VAL A 196 20.19 22.02 5.77
N LEU A 197 20.78 23.18 5.51
CA LEU A 197 21.39 24.02 6.55
C LEU A 197 20.34 24.57 7.52
N THR A 198 19.14 24.90 7.07
CA THR A 198 18.02 25.24 7.96
C THR A 198 17.66 24.07 8.89
N MET A 199 17.56 22.84 8.37
CA MET A 199 17.30 21.65 9.21
C MET A 199 18.43 21.42 10.22
N VAL A 200 19.68 21.61 9.82
CA VAL A 200 20.84 21.52 10.72
C VAL A 200 20.81 22.62 11.78
N GLN A 201 20.47 23.86 11.40
CA GLN A 201 20.35 24.98 12.32
C GLN A 201 19.27 24.72 13.38
N GLU A 202 18.09 24.26 12.97
CA GLU A 202 17.00 23.91 13.89
C GLU A 202 17.43 22.83 14.89
N GLU A 203 18.15 21.79 14.43
CA GLU A 203 18.65 20.72 15.28
C GLU A 203 19.74 21.20 16.25
N LEU A 204 20.65 22.06 15.80
CA LEU A 204 21.69 22.66 16.66
C LEU A 204 21.07 23.58 17.72
N SER A 205 20.10 24.41 17.33
CA SER A 205 19.37 25.31 18.23
C SER A 205 18.61 24.52 19.30
N PHE A 206 17.96 23.42 18.90
CA PHE A 206 17.31 22.49 19.83
C PHE A 206 18.31 21.88 20.81
N ALA A 207 19.46 21.40 20.31
CA ALA A 207 20.51 20.82 21.16
C ALA A 207 21.07 21.83 22.16
N VAL A 208 21.34 23.08 21.75
CA VAL A 208 21.81 24.15 22.65
C VAL A 208 20.76 24.41 23.72
N THR A 209 19.51 24.69 23.32
CA THR A 209 18.40 24.99 24.23
C THR A 209 18.19 23.88 25.27
N ALA A 210 18.29 22.61 24.85
CA ALA A 210 18.11 21.46 25.74
C ALA A 210 19.19 21.34 26.82
N HIS A 211 20.42 21.82 26.57
CA HIS A 211 21.55 21.69 27.49
C HIS A 211 21.94 22.99 28.20
N THR A 212 21.42 24.14 27.73
CA THR A 212 21.63 25.47 28.33
C THR A 212 20.35 26.01 28.99
N ALA A 213 19.45 25.14 29.42
CA ALA A 213 18.25 25.53 30.14
C ALA A 213 18.59 25.92 31.59
N GLY A 214 18.07 27.05 32.07
CA GLY A 214 18.29 27.52 33.44
C GLY A 214 19.60 28.30 33.63
N ASP A 215 20.16 28.25 34.83
CA ASP A 215 21.32 29.06 35.21
C ASP A 215 22.62 28.55 34.54
N PRO A 216 23.51 29.44 34.05
CA PRO A 216 24.75 29.07 33.36
C PRO A 216 25.68 28.12 34.11
N VAL A 217 25.59 28.09 35.44
CA VAL A 217 26.39 27.21 36.30
C VAL A 217 25.90 25.76 36.25
N GLU A 218 24.63 25.54 35.92
CA GLU A 218 24.00 24.22 35.84
C GLU A 218 23.98 23.65 34.41
N TRP A 219 24.50 24.39 33.42
CA TRP A 219 24.51 23.96 32.02
C TRP A 219 25.33 22.68 31.82
N ASP A 220 24.76 21.72 31.10
CA ASP A 220 25.46 20.47 30.74
C ASP A 220 26.21 20.63 29.41
N LEU A 221 27.31 21.39 29.46
CA LEU A 221 28.17 21.62 28.28
C LEU A 221 28.82 20.33 27.76
N ALA A 222 29.04 19.33 28.63
CA ALA A 222 29.57 18.03 28.23
C ALA A 222 28.52 17.22 27.44
N GLY A 223 27.28 17.20 27.91
CA GLY A 223 26.14 16.62 27.19
C GLY A 223 25.87 17.32 25.85
N LEU A 224 25.98 18.65 25.83
CA LEU A 224 25.89 19.42 24.58
C LEU A 224 26.98 18.96 23.60
N GLN A 225 28.24 18.88 24.02
CA GLN A 225 29.34 18.46 23.15
C GLN A 225 29.10 17.06 22.57
N GLN A 226 28.58 16.13 23.38
CA GLN A 226 28.26 14.78 22.93
C GLN A 226 27.11 14.78 21.90
N SER A 227 26.10 15.61 22.11
CA SER A 227 24.97 15.77 21.17
C SER A 227 25.42 16.42 19.85
N ILE A 228 26.28 17.43 19.89
CA ILE A 228 26.80 18.05 18.68
C ILE A 228 27.64 17.07 17.85
N ARG A 229 28.35 16.13 18.49
CA ARG A 229 29.16 15.11 17.77
C ARG A 229 28.31 14.13 16.95
N SER A 230 27.02 13.95 17.24
CA SER A 230 26.13 13.15 16.39
C SER A 230 25.62 13.91 15.17
N ILE A 231 25.74 15.24 15.16
CA ILE A 231 25.32 16.12 14.06
C ILE A 231 26.52 16.52 13.20
N LEU A 232 27.60 17.00 13.84
CA LEU A 232 28.78 17.55 13.19
C LEU A 232 30.01 16.64 13.35
N PRO A 233 30.80 16.42 12.29
CA PRO A 233 32.02 15.60 12.34
C PRO A 233 33.18 16.39 12.97
N LEU A 234 33.16 16.54 14.30
CA LEU A 234 34.20 17.21 15.06
C LEU A 234 35.39 16.26 15.37
N PRO A 235 36.65 16.73 15.36
CA PRO A 235 37.81 15.92 15.75
C PRO A 235 37.70 15.43 17.20
N GLN A 236 38.26 14.24 17.51
CA GLN A 236 38.13 13.64 18.84
C GLN A 236 38.80 14.46 19.95
N ASP A 237 39.92 15.12 19.63
CA ASP A 237 40.68 15.97 20.56
C ASP A 237 40.16 17.42 20.60
N TYR A 238 39.03 17.69 19.93
CA TYR A 238 38.46 19.03 19.86
C TYR A 238 37.52 19.29 21.03
N TYR A 239 37.94 20.20 21.91
CA TYR A 239 37.15 20.73 23.01
C TYR A 239 36.83 22.20 22.73
N PRO A 240 35.57 22.52 22.41
CA PRO A 240 35.13 23.90 22.29
C PRO A 240 35.32 24.62 23.63
N GLN A 241 35.89 25.82 23.63
CA GLN A 241 35.95 26.67 24.82
C GLN A 241 34.62 27.42 24.97
N TRP A 242 33.58 26.73 25.42
CA TRP A 242 32.27 27.33 25.71
C TRP A 242 32.18 27.98 27.09
N ASP A 243 33.20 27.78 27.94
CA ASP A 243 33.25 28.34 29.28
C ASP A 243 33.16 29.88 29.24
N GLY A 244 32.13 30.42 29.90
CA GLY A 244 31.88 31.86 29.96
C GLY A 244 31.18 32.44 28.73
N MET A 245 30.79 31.62 27.75
CA MET A 245 29.94 32.06 26.64
C MET A 245 28.46 32.02 27.05
N VAL A 246 27.65 32.92 26.47
CA VAL A 246 26.18 32.81 26.58
C VAL A 246 25.63 31.86 25.52
N ALA A 247 24.42 31.31 25.74
CA ALA A 247 23.80 30.32 24.85
C ALA A 247 23.76 30.78 23.39
N GLU A 248 23.38 32.04 23.14
CA GLU A 248 23.35 32.63 21.78
C GLU A 248 24.74 32.64 21.10
N GLN A 249 25.82 32.83 21.88
CA GLN A 249 27.18 32.79 21.34
C GLN A 249 27.60 31.36 21.00
N ILE A 250 27.19 30.38 21.82
CA ILE A 250 27.45 28.96 21.55
C ILE A 250 26.69 28.53 20.29
N GLU A 251 25.42 28.92 20.15
CA GLU A 251 24.60 28.66 18.98
C GLU A 251 25.23 29.26 17.72
N GLN A 252 25.53 30.56 17.71
CA GLN A 252 26.16 31.22 16.57
C GLN A 252 27.48 30.55 16.17
N TRP A 253 28.30 30.19 17.15
CA TRP A 253 29.56 29.48 16.92
C TRP A 253 29.34 28.11 16.26
N LEU A 254 28.32 27.36 16.70
CA LEU A 254 27.96 26.06 16.12
C LEU A 254 27.45 26.19 14.68
N LEU A 255 26.67 27.24 14.39
CA LEU A 255 26.16 27.50 13.04
C LEU A 255 27.28 27.82 12.06
N GLU A 256 28.21 28.69 12.46
CA GLU A 256 29.40 29.00 11.65
C GLU A 256 30.21 27.73 11.38
N ARG A 257 30.43 26.90 12.39
CA ARG A 257 31.14 25.62 12.22
C ARG A 257 30.39 24.63 11.34
N ALA A 258 29.06 24.58 11.42
CA ALA A 258 28.25 23.73 10.55
C ALA A 258 28.41 24.14 9.07
N GLU A 259 28.34 25.44 8.77
CA GLU A 259 28.55 25.96 7.43
C GLU A 259 29.95 25.66 6.88
N GLU A 260 31.00 25.85 7.70
CA GLU A 260 32.39 25.52 7.34
C GLU A 260 32.55 24.04 6.98
N LEU A 261 32.02 23.15 7.81
CA LEU A 261 32.10 21.70 7.59
C LEU A 261 31.28 21.27 6.36
N TYR A 262 30.16 21.93 6.10
CA TYR A 262 29.33 21.67 4.92
C TYR A 262 30.08 22.08 3.64
N ALA A 263 30.68 23.27 3.64
CA ALA A 263 31.48 23.76 2.53
C ALA A 263 32.70 22.86 2.26
N LEU A 264 33.39 22.40 3.31
CA LEU A 264 34.49 21.44 3.19
C LEU A 264 34.02 20.13 2.55
N LYS A 265 32.86 19.62 2.98
CA LYS A 265 32.26 18.40 2.42
C LYS A 265 31.88 18.56 0.96
N GLU A 266 31.29 19.68 0.59
CA GLU A 266 30.93 20.01 -0.79
C GLU A 266 32.19 20.07 -1.68
N GLN A 267 33.28 20.68 -1.20
CA GLN A 267 34.56 20.70 -1.90
C GLN A 267 35.15 19.29 -2.10
N GLN A 268 35.04 18.40 -1.11
CA GLN A 268 35.55 17.03 -1.19
C GLN A 268 34.76 16.16 -2.18
N LEU A 269 33.44 16.32 -2.25
CA LEU A 269 32.58 15.56 -3.15
C LEU A 269 32.58 16.13 -4.58
N GLY A 270 32.71 17.45 -4.71
CA GLY A 270 32.41 18.20 -5.92
C GLY A 270 30.92 18.59 -5.99
N PRO A 271 30.58 19.70 -6.69
CA PRO A 271 29.26 20.31 -6.62
C PRO A 271 28.14 19.37 -7.10
N GLU A 272 28.32 18.69 -8.26
CA GLU A 272 27.30 17.79 -8.80
C GLU A 272 27.02 16.60 -7.87
N SER A 273 28.07 15.98 -7.35
CA SER A 273 27.95 14.86 -6.42
C SER A 273 27.37 15.28 -5.07
N ALA A 274 27.66 16.49 -4.59
CA ALA A 274 27.04 17.05 -3.39
C ALA A 274 25.53 17.23 -3.56
N ARG A 275 25.09 17.86 -4.67
CA ARG A 275 23.65 18.01 -4.99
C ARG A 275 22.95 16.65 -5.13
N GLN A 276 23.63 15.68 -5.73
CA GLN A 276 23.08 14.32 -5.88
C GLN A 276 22.95 13.63 -4.53
N LEU A 277 23.94 13.75 -3.64
CA LEU A 277 23.91 13.20 -2.29
C LEU A 277 22.77 13.79 -1.46
N GLU A 278 22.61 15.12 -1.47
CA GLU A 278 21.51 15.81 -0.79
C GLU A 278 20.16 15.25 -1.24
N ARG A 279 19.95 15.18 -2.56
CA ARG A 279 18.70 14.72 -3.15
C ARG A 279 18.38 13.28 -2.80
N LEU A 280 19.36 12.39 -2.96
CA LEU A 280 19.19 10.96 -2.65
C LEU A 280 18.92 10.74 -1.16
N LEU A 281 19.67 11.42 -0.29
CA LEU A 281 19.49 11.31 1.15
C LEU A 281 18.12 11.83 1.58
N MET A 282 17.74 13.04 1.17
CA MET A 282 16.46 13.64 1.55
C MET A 282 15.28 12.83 1.02
N LEU A 283 15.29 12.42 -0.26
CA LEU A 283 14.21 11.59 -0.80
C LEU A 283 14.09 10.26 -0.05
N HIS A 284 15.22 9.61 0.23
CA HIS A 284 15.21 8.34 0.96
C HIS A 284 14.64 8.49 2.37
N ILE A 285 15.03 9.55 3.10
CA ILE A 285 14.54 9.81 4.46
C ILE A 285 13.05 10.14 4.44
N VAL A 286 12.62 11.09 3.59
CA VAL A 286 11.21 11.50 3.45
C VAL A 286 10.34 10.30 3.09
N ASP A 287 10.72 9.52 2.07
CA ASP A 287 9.92 8.38 1.61
C ASP A 287 9.82 7.28 2.68
N SER A 288 10.94 6.98 3.37
CA SER A 288 10.96 5.94 4.41
C SER A 288 10.09 6.30 5.61
N HIS A 289 10.11 7.56 6.04
CA HIS A 289 9.28 8.02 7.16
C HIS A 289 7.83 8.24 6.76
N TRP A 290 7.56 8.72 5.54
CA TRP A 290 6.20 8.85 5.04
C TRP A 290 5.46 7.50 4.97
N VAL A 291 6.12 6.43 4.52
CA VAL A 291 5.52 5.08 4.51
C VAL A 291 5.18 4.60 5.92
N ARG A 292 6.07 4.86 6.89
CA ARG A 292 5.82 4.54 8.31
C ARG A 292 4.64 5.34 8.86
N HIS A 293 4.59 6.64 8.56
CA HIS A 293 3.49 7.53 8.94
C HIS A 293 2.14 7.07 8.39
N LEU A 294 2.07 6.70 7.10
CA LEU A 294 0.85 6.17 6.50
C LEU A 294 0.36 4.88 7.18
N THR A 295 1.30 4.03 7.60
CA THR A 295 0.96 2.81 8.35
C THR A 295 0.38 3.16 9.71
N ALA A 296 1.02 4.07 10.44
CA ALA A 296 0.56 4.53 11.74
C ALA A 296 -0.81 5.24 11.67
N LEU A 297 -1.08 6.01 10.62
CA LEU A 297 -2.39 6.63 10.39
C LEU A 297 -3.50 5.61 10.13
N ASP A 298 -3.23 4.53 9.39
CA ASP A 298 -4.24 3.48 9.19
C ASP A 298 -4.52 2.72 10.49
N GLU A 299 -3.50 2.43 11.30
CA GLU A 299 -3.66 1.87 12.65
C GLU A 299 -4.47 2.80 13.55
N LEU A 300 -4.17 4.10 13.53
CA LEU A 300 -4.92 5.12 14.27
C LEU A 300 -6.38 5.14 13.84
N ARG A 301 -6.65 5.15 12.53
CA ARG A 301 -8.02 5.15 11.98
C ARG A 301 -8.81 3.91 12.39
N GLN A 302 -8.18 2.74 12.43
CA GLN A 302 -8.83 1.50 12.88
C GLN A 302 -9.10 1.52 14.41
N GLY A 303 -8.21 2.14 15.19
CA GLY A 303 -8.32 2.21 16.65
C GLY A 303 -9.20 3.33 17.21
N ILE A 304 -9.35 4.46 16.49
CA ILE A 304 -9.99 5.67 17.02
C ILE A 304 -11.47 5.49 17.34
N GLY A 305 -12.14 4.54 16.67
CA GLY A 305 -13.54 4.19 16.95
C GLY A 305 -13.78 3.76 18.40
N LEU A 306 -12.77 3.20 19.08
CA LEU A 306 -12.85 2.84 20.51
C LEU A 306 -12.83 4.08 21.44
N ARG A 307 -12.49 5.27 20.94
CA ARG A 307 -12.55 6.50 21.74
C ARG A 307 -13.95 7.11 21.79
N ALA A 308 -14.85 6.70 20.89
CA ALA A 308 -16.26 7.08 20.91
C ALA A 308 -16.97 6.73 22.24
N PHE A 309 -16.45 5.72 22.98
CA PHE A 309 -16.96 5.36 24.31
C PHE A 309 -16.80 6.49 25.36
N GLY A 310 -15.92 7.47 25.11
CA GLY A 310 -15.67 8.62 25.98
C GLY A 310 -16.51 9.87 25.69
N GLN A 311 -17.58 9.77 24.88
CA GLN A 311 -18.41 10.91 24.44
C GLN A 311 -17.63 11.99 23.66
N ARG A 312 -16.47 11.63 23.10
CA ARG A 312 -15.71 12.50 22.19
C ARG A 312 -15.98 12.08 20.76
N ASP A 313 -16.02 13.06 19.86
CA ASP A 313 -16.13 12.80 18.43
C ASP A 313 -14.83 12.15 17.91
N PRO A 314 -14.88 10.91 17.39
CA PRO A 314 -13.69 10.21 16.89
C PRO A 314 -12.97 10.96 15.77
N LEU A 315 -13.69 11.70 14.92
CA LEU A 315 -13.09 12.43 13.82
C LEU A 315 -12.25 13.61 14.32
N ILE A 316 -12.71 14.29 15.38
CA ILE A 316 -11.96 15.41 15.98
C ILE A 316 -10.69 14.88 16.64
N GLU A 317 -10.78 13.79 17.40
CA GLU A 317 -9.62 13.17 18.04
C GLU A 317 -8.63 12.64 17.00
N TYR A 318 -9.14 12.01 15.92
CA TYR A 318 -8.31 11.57 14.79
C TYR A 318 -7.56 12.74 14.15
N LYS A 319 -8.26 13.85 13.85
CA LYS A 319 -7.65 15.05 13.24
C LYS A 319 -6.53 15.61 14.10
N ARG A 320 -6.75 15.69 15.41
CA ARG A 320 -5.77 16.19 16.37
C ARG A 320 -4.53 15.30 16.40
N GLU A 321 -4.70 14.00 16.62
CA GLU A 321 -3.56 13.08 16.74
C GLU A 321 -2.84 12.89 15.41
N ALA A 322 -3.56 12.85 14.29
CA ALA A 322 -2.95 12.82 12.96
C ALA A 322 -2.12 14.08 12.67
N PHE A 323 -2.52 15.24 13.19
CA PHE A 323 -1.75 16.48 13.10
C PHE A 323 -0.47 16.40 13.95
N ASP A 324 -0.60 15.98 15.22
CA ASP A 324 0.54 15.81 16.13
C ASP A 324 1.57 14.81 15.56
N MET A 325 1.11 13.68 15.02
CA MET A 325 1.95 12.69 14.33
C MET A 325 2.63 13.27 13.08
N PHE A 326 2.00 14.19 12.37
CA PHE A 326 2.58 14.81 11.18
C PHE A 326 3.64 15.86 11.53
N ASP A 327 3.46 16.60 12.62
CA ASP A 327 4.50 17.48 13.15
C ASP A 327 5.71 16.67 13.65
N GLU A 328 5.47 15.55 14.33
CA GLU A 328 6.53 14.60 14.73
C GLU A 328 7.24 14.01 13.51
N LEU A 329 6.52 13.67 12.44
CA LEU A 329 7.09 13.21 11.17
C LEU A 329 8.07 14.25 10.60
N LYS A 330 7.66 15.52 10.51
CA LYS A 330 8.52 16.59 9.98
C LYS A 330 9.78 16.77 10.83
N ALA A 331 9.62 16.79 12.15
CA ALA A 331 10.74 16.88 13.09
C ALA A 331 11.69 15.69 12.93
N THR A 332 11.16 14.47 12.81
CA THR A 332 11.96 13.25 12.61
C THR A 332 12.72 13.30 11.28
N ILE A 333 12.10 13.80 10.21
CA ILE A 333 12.77 13.98 8.91
C ILE A 333 13.93 15.00 9.04
N ALA A 334 13.70 16.16 9.65
CA ALA A 334 14.72 17.18 9.85
C ALA A 334 15.89 16.64 10.69
N HIS A 335 15.58 15.98 11.80
CA HIS A 335 16.53 15.32 12.68
C HIS A 335 17.40 14.31 11.93
N ASP A 336 16.79 13.38 11.18
CA ASP A 336 17.52 12.36 10.41
C ASP A 336 18.38 12.97 9.30
N VAL A 337 17.92 14.05 8.65
CA VAL A 337 18.71 14.76 7.63
C VAL A 337 19.93 15.38 8.28
N ALA A 338 19.76 16.13 9.38
CA ALA A 338 20.86 16.79 10.09
C ALA A 338 21.91 15.79 10.60
N HIS A 339 21.47 14.66 11.16
CA HIS A 339 22.34 13.61 11.70
C HIS A 339 23.03 12.75 10.65
N ARG A 340 22.57 12.76 9.39
CA ARG A 340 23.12 11.90 8.34
C ARG A 340 23.85 12.67 7.25
N ILE A 341 23.51 13.94 7.03
CA ILE A 341 24.06 14.70 5.90
C ILE A 341 25.57 14.78 5.98
N TYR A 342 26.16 15.00 7.16
CA TYR A 342 27.62 15.11 7.30
C TYR A 342 28.36 13.77 7.23
N PHE A 343 27.73 12.67 7.64
CA PHE A 343 28.38 11.35 7.72
C PHE A 343 28.16 10.46 6.49
N THR A 344 27.16 10.76 5.67
CA THR A 344 26.86 9.97 4.45
C THR A 344 27.91 10.19 3.37
N THR A 345 28.30 9.13 2.66
CA THR A 345 29.21 9.21 1.50
C THR A 345 28.57 8.53 0.29
N LEU A 346 28.83 9.06 -0.91
CA LEU A 346 28.44 8.38 -2.15
C LEU A 346 29.44 7.25 -2.43
N ALA A 347 28.97 6.01 -2.43
CA ALA A 347 29.76 4.90 -2.92
C ALA A 347 30.02 5.10 -4.41
N ARG A 348 31.27 5.43 -4.78
CA ARG A 348 31.68 5.39 -6.19
C ARG A 348 31.59 3.94 -6.64
N GLU A 349 30.72 3.65 -7.60
CA GLU A 349 30.65 2.33 -8.23
C GLU A 349 32.06 2.01 -8.74
N PRO A 350 32.73 0.95 -8.24
CA PRO A 350 34.07 0.66 -8.71
C PRO A 350 33.96 0.39 -10.20
N ALA A 351 34.68 1.19 -11.01
CA ALA A 351 34.66 1.09 -12.46
C ALA A 351 34.66 -0.38 -12.85
N ARG A 352 33.54 -0.85 -13.43
CA ARG A 352 33.38 -2.25 -13.84
C ARG A 352 34.59 -2.57 -14.69
N ARG A 353 35.54 -3.35 -14.14
CA ARG A 353 36.70 -3.79 -14.90
C ARG A 353 36.15 -4.43 -16.17
N PRO A 354 36.53 -3.98 -17.38
CA PRO A 354 36.01 -4.55 -18.59
C PRO A 354 36.31 -6.04 -18.54
N MET A 355 35.25 -6.83 -18.43
CA MET A 355 35.36 -8.28 -18.39
C MET A 355 35.96 -8.65 -19.73
N ARG A 356 37.24 -9.06 -19.74
CA ARG A 356 37.93 -9.50 -20.96
C ARG A 356 37.03 -10.55 -21.60
N ALA A 357 36.50 -10.23 -22.78
CA ALA A 357 35.70 -11.17 -23.54
C ALA A 357 36.51 -12.45 -23.72
N TYR A 358 36.07 -13.53 -23.08
CA TYR A 358 36.63 -14.86 -23.26
C TYR A 358 36.35 -15.27 -24.71
N ARG A 359 37.39 -15.25 -25.55
CA ARG A 359 37.38 -15.90 -26.86
C ARG A 359 37.85 -17.34 -26.67
N PRO A 360 36.97 -18.36 -26.79
CA PRO A 360 37.42 -19.73 -26.83
C PRO A 360 37.97 -20.03 -28.23
N GLY A 361 39.21 -20.50 -28.28
CA GLY A 361 39.70 -21.28 -29.42
C GLY A 361 40.71 -20.59 -30.33
N VAL A 362 41.99 -20.71 -29.99
CA VAL A 362 42.98 -21.29 -30.92
C VAL A 362 44.11 -21.90 -30.09
N ALA A 363 44.22 -23.22 -30.19
CA ALA A 363 45.26 -24.00 -29.56
C ALA A 363 46.60 -23.71 -30.22
N GLY A 364 47.59 -23.35 -29.41
CA GLY A 364 49.00 -23.26 -29.79
C GLY A 364 49.84 -23.61 -28.58
N GLN A 365 50.39 -24.83 -28.59
CA GLN A 365 51.28 -25.37 -27.57
C GLN A 365 52.54 -24.50 -27.43
N GLN A 366 52.94 -24.16 -26.21
CA GLN A 366 54.22 -24.52 -25.60
C GLN A 366 54.55 -23.70 -24.33
N ALA A 367 55.35 -24.36 -23.50
CA ALA A 367 56.18 -23.86 -22.40
C ALA A 367 55.51 -23.56 -21.05
N ALA A 368 55.86 -24.43 -20.11
CA ALA A 368 55.57 -24.35 -18.70
C ALA A 368 56.24 -23.14 -18.02
N ALA A 369 55.47 -22.42 -17.21
CA ALA A 369 55.99 -21.63 -16.10
C ALA A 369 55.11 -21.93 -14.87
N ARG A 370 55.69 -22.70 -13.93
CA ARG A 370 55.10 -23.02 -12.64
C ARG A 370 54.83 -21.71 -11.87
N ARG A 371 53.56 -21.48 -11.50
CA ARG A 371 53.19 -20.64 -10.35
C ARG A 371 52.35 -21.49 -9.41
N ALA A 372 52.84 -21.62 -8.17
CA ALA A 372 52.22 -22.39 -7.11
C ALA A 372 50.81 -21.84 -6.82
N SER A 373 49.79 -22.69 -6.92
CA SER A 373 48.47 -22.43 -6.35
C SER A 373 48.49 -22.80 -4.86
N PRO A 374 47.80 -22.05 -3.99
CA PRO A 374 47.64 -22.44 -2.60
C PRO A 374 46.86 -23.76 -2.50
N ALA A 375 47.20 -24.56 -1.50
CA ALA A 375 46.75 -25.94 -1.32
C ALA A 375 45.23 -26.12 -1.51
N ARG A 376 44.86 -27.05 -2.40
CA ARG A 376 43.50 -27.59 -2.50
C ARG A 376 43.10 -28.14 -1.12
N SER A 377 42.03 -27.61 -0.54
CA SER A 377 41.37 -28.23 0.61
C SER A 377 40.82 -29.59 0.20
N VAL A 378 41.16 -30.64 0.96
CA VAL A 378 40.70 -32.00 0.69
C VAL A 378 39.18 -32.04 0.84
N GLY A 379 38.49 -32.47 -0.22
CA GLY A 379 37.04 -32.58 -0.24
C GLY A 379 36.54 -33.67 0.71
N ARG A 380 35.33 -33.50 1.25
CA ARG A 380 34.74 -34.38 2.28
C ARG A 380 34.69 -35.88 1.89
N ASN A 381 34.63 -36.20 0.60
CA ASN A 381 34.58 -37.57 0.09
C ASN A 381 35.91 -38.04 -0.55
N ASP A 382 36.94 -37.20 -0.59
CA ASP A 382 38.24 -37.52 -1.19
C ASP A 382 39.01 -38.54 -0.35
N PRO A 383 39.99 -39.26 -0.92
CA PRO A 383 40.89 -40.13 -0.16
C PRO A 383 41.58 -39.34 0.95
N CYS A 384 41.58 -39.88 2.17
CA CYS A 384 42.13 -39.19 3.32
C CYS A 384 43.67 -39.05 3.20
N PRO A 385 44.24 -37.85 3.39
CA PRO A 385 45.68 -37.58 3.19
C PRO A 385 46.59 -38.28 4.21
N CYS A 386 46.06 -38.87 5.28
CA CYS A 386 46.83 -39.67 6.23
C CYS A 386 47.22 -41.07 5.72
N GLY A 387 46.88 -41.42 4.47
CA GLY A 387 47.23 -42.71 3.87
C GLY A 387 46.38 -43.89 4.31
N SER A 388 45.26 -43.66 5.02
CA SER A 388 44.42 -44.73 5.58
C SER A 388 43.56 -45.49 4.55
N GLY A 389 43.57 -45.08 3.28
CA GLY A 389 42.76 -45.66 2.20
C GLY A 389 41.24 -45.39 2.31
N ARG A 390 40.78 -44.67 3.35
CA ARG A 390 39.36 -44.34 3.59
C ARG A 390 39.03 -42.91 3.14
N LYS A 391 37.75 -42.62 2.87
CA LYS A 391 37.27 -41.25 2.54
C LYS A 391 37.49 -40.28 3.72
N TYR A 392 37.83 -39.02 3.46
CA TYR A 392 38.23 -38.01 4.45
C TYR A 392 37.24 -37.85 5.61
N LYS A 393 35.93 -37.78 5.32
CA LYS A 393 34.85 -37.71 6.32
C LYS A 393 34.84 -38.87 7.33
N ASN A 394 35.33 -40.04 6.94
CA ASN A 394 35.31 -41.26 7.76
C ASN A 394 36.67 -41.51 8.44
N CYS A 395 37.62 -40.58 8.32
CA CYS A 395 38.94 -40.68 8.92
C CYS A 395 39.30 -39.39 9.68
N CYS A 396 40.19 -38.54 9.16
CA CYS A 396 40.73 -37.40 9.92
C CYS A 396 39.70 -36.33 10.24
N MET A 397 38.69 -36.13 9.39
CA MET A 397 37.63 -35.15 9.65
C MET A 397 36.83 -35.45 10.93
N ARG A 398 36.66 -36.73 11.28
CA ARG A 398 36.01 -37.14 12.54
C ARG A 398 36.92 -36.97 13.75
N LYS A 399 38.23 -37.10 13.57
CA LYS A 399 39.21 -36.87 14.65
C LYS A 399 39.31 -35.38 14.98
N GLU A 400 39.25 -34.51 13.97
CA GLU A 400 39.20 -33.06 14.13
C GLU A 400 37.92 -32.59 14.85
N ALA A 401 36.77 -33.22 14.57
CA ALA A 401 35.50 -32.92 15.23
C ALA A 401 35.38 -33.47 16.68
N GLY A 402 36.30 -34.33 17.12
CA GLY A 402 36.30 -34.95 18.45
C GLY A 402 37.13 -34.23 19.52
N ALA A 403 37.82 -33.14 19.15
CA ALA A 403 38.64 -32.34 20.07
C ALA A 403 37.90 -31.05 20.49
N GLY A 404 36.80 -31.21 21.22
CA GLY A 404 36.06 -30.13 21.88
C GLY A 404 35.57 -30.59 23.27
N GLN A 405 35.80 -29.76 24.29
CA GLN A 405 35.66 -30.03 25.73
C GLN A 405 34.32 -30.68 26.19
N PRO A 406 34.33 -31.39 27.34
CA PRO A 406 33.15 -32.10 27.86
C PRO A 406 32.16 -31.14 28.52
N VAL A 407 30.88 -31.26 28.17
CA VAL A 407 29.76 -30.60 28.85
C VAL A 407 29.25 -31.51 29.96
N ALA A 408 29.23 -30.99 31.20
CA ALA A 408 28.77 -31.68 32.39
C ALA A 408 27.30 -32.14 32.25
N ARG A 409 27.05 -33.43 32.55
CA ARG A 409 25.72 -33.98 32.77
C ARG A 409 25.36 -33.81 34.25
N GLY A 410 24.37 -32.99 34.54
CA GLY A 410 23.70 -32.95 35.84
C GLY A 410 22.55 -33.95 35.86
N GLU A 411 22.66 -34.93 36.75
CA GLU A 411 21.57 -35.86 37.12
C GLU A 411 20.48 -35.13 37.91
N GLY A 412 19.25 -35.65 37.80
CA GLY A 412 18.05 -35.04 38.35
C GLY A 412 17.82 -35.27 39.84
N MET A 413 16.86 -34.51 40.37
CA MET A 413 16.11 -34.88 41.58
C MET A 413 14.68 -34.34 41.50
N ALA A 414 13.74 -35.23 41.81
CA ALA A 414 12.30 -35.01 41.80
C ALA A 414 11.76 -34.54 43.17
N ALA A 415 10.50 -34.06 43.14
CA ALA A 415 9.58 -33.79 44.25
C ALA A 415 9.86 -32.47 45.01
N THR A 416 8.92 -31.56 45.30
CA THR A 416 7.48 -31.58 45.63
C THR A 416 6.94 -30.15 45.32
N SER A 417 5.67 -29.88 45.00
CA SER A 417 4.64 -29.60 46.02
C SER A 417 3.25 -29.41 45.39
N LYS A 418 2.27 -30.14 45.93
CA LYS A 418 0.84 -29.86 45.86
C LYS A 418 0.53 -28.50 46.50
N GLY A 419 -0.42 -27.74 45.96
CA GLY A 419 -1.19 -26.80 46.78
C GLY A 419 -1.85 -25.63 46.06
N GLN A 420 -3.19 -25.64 46.09
CA GLN A 420 -4.07 -24.46 46.16
C GLN A 420 -4.53 -23.79 44.85
N ALA A 421 -5.38 -24.52 44.13
CA ALA A 421 -6.60 -23.94 43.56
C ALA A 421 -7.63 -23.70 44.68
N LYS A 422 -7.91 -22.43 45.03
CA LYS A 422 -9.16 -21.90 45.61
C LYS A 422 -8.94 -20.48 46.13
N ARG A 423 -9.43 -19.47 45.41
CA ARG A 423 -10.14 -18.26 45.93
C ARG A 423 -10.09 -17.13 44.91
N ARG A 424 -11.24 -16.84 44.29
CA ARG A 424 -11.93 -15.52 44.28
C ARG A 424 -13.00 -15.49 43.18
N ARG A 425 -14.09 -16.24 43.40
CA ARG A 425 -15.44 -15.80 43.00
C ARG A 425 -16.05 -15.14 44.23
N ARG A 426 -16.38 -13.85 44.12
CA ARG A 426 -17.40 -13.07 44.86
C ARG A 426 -16.93 -11.63 45.06
N ARG A 427 -17.40 -10.74 44.18
CA ARG A 427 -17.82 -9.38 44.54
C ARG A 427 -18.85 -8.90 43.53
N LYS A 428 -20.11 -9.24 43.80
CA LYS A 428 -21.31 -8.55 43.34
C LYS A 428 -22.18 -8.35 44.58
N LYS A 429 -22.69 -7.13 44.75
CA LYS A 429 -23.63 -6.59 45.76
C LYS A 429 -23.07 -5.56 46.75
N ARG A 430 -23.72 -4.40 46.71
CA ARG A 430 -23.67 -3.16 47.54
C ARG A 430 -22.62 -2.16 47.01
N LYS A 431 -22.96 -1.01 46.45
CA LYS A 431 -24.13 -0.13 46.53
C LYS A 431 -24.59 0.26 45.13
#